data_AF-A0A849GYE1-F1
#
_entry.id   AF-A0A849GYE1-F1
#
_cell.length_a   1.000
_cell.length_b   1.000
_cell.length_c   1.000
_cell.angle_alpha   90.00
_cell.angle_beta   90.00
_cell.angle_gamma   90.00
#
_symmetry.space_group_name_H-M   'P 1'
#
loop_
_entity.id
_entity.type
_entity.pdbx_description
1 polymer ?
#
loop_
_entity_poly.entity_id
_entity_poly.type
_entity_poly.pdbx_seq_one_letter_code
_entity_poly.pdbx_strand_id
1 'polypeptide(L)'
;PAIPGRVLVKRLSQGETPPGARACLDDVSLTECERAAPERALSFLRRDRAFQPLFQQILGPAFSDLPAPVQRLHDVAGRRNWTGMAEVTRSRGILARLVARLFGFPPAADATPVRVEMVRNAESEVWTRDFGGHRFRSRLRADATRPGRMWERFGPFDFAIDLGADGSGLAYPVRAGRCLGLPIPGVLLPRSQTREAVDTEGRVTFDVALSMPLVGKIVRYRGWLEPDQPIRGDQALPAS
;
A
#
# COMPACT_ATOMS: atom_id res chain seq x y z
N PRO A 1 13.71 -14.24 22.15
CA PRO A 1 13.90 -15.12 20.97
C PRO A 1 15.22 -15.93 21.08
N ALA A 2 15.25 -16.96 21.93
CA ALA A 2 16.48 -17.73 22.19
C ALA A 2 16.78 -18.78 21.10
N ILE A 3 15.75 -19.36 20.49
CA ILE A 3 15.88 -20.48 19.54
C ILE A 3 16.47 -20.04 18.18
N PRO A 4 15.95 -19.00 17.48
CA PRO A 4 16.58 -18.49 16.26
C PRO A 4 18.01 -18.01 16.50
N GLY A 5 18.27 -17.37 17.65
CA GLY A 5 19.62 -16.95 18.05
C GLY A 5 20.60 -18.13 18.17
N ARG A 6 20.17 -19.27 18.70
CA ARG A 6 20.99 -20.49 18.79
C ARG A 6 21.35 -21.06 17.42
N VAL A 7 20.41 -21.06 16.47
CA VAL A 7 20.68 -21.46 15.08
C VAL A 7 21.69 -20.52 14.44
N LEU A 8 21.50 -19.20 14.56
CA LEU A 8 22.39 -18.20 13.99
C LEU A 8 23.80 -18.24 14.60
N VAL A 9 23.93 -18.42 15.92
CA VAL A 9 25.24 -18.56 16.59
C VAL A 9 26.00 -19.77 16.05
N LYS A 10 25.31 -20.90 15.85
CA LYS A 10 25.91 -22.10 15.26
C LYS A 10 26.41 -21.83 13.84
N ARG A 11 25.59 -21.25 12.96
CA ARG A 11 26.00 -20.92 11.59
C ARG A 11 27.13 -19.89 11.52
N LEU A 12 27.11 -18.90 12.41
CA LEU A 12 28.20 -17.92 12.53
C LEU A 12 29.51 -18.61 12.89
N SER A 13 29.49 -19.58 13.82
CA SER A 13 30.69 -20.37 14.17
C SER A 13 31.21 -21.25 13.03
N GLN A 14 30.35 -21.62 12.08
CA GLN A 14 30.67 -22.44 10.91
C GLN A 14 31.03 -21.61 9.67
N GLY A 15 30.97 -20.26 9.76
CA GLY A 15 31.24 -19.38 8.62
C GLY A 15 30.15 -19.35 7.55
N GLU A 16 28.97 -19.90 7.84
CA GLU A 16 27.86 -20.05 6.87
C GLU A 16 26.98 -18.79 6.77
N THR A 17 27.28 -17.75 7.55
CA THR A 17 26.50 -16.51 7.58
C THR A 17 27.27 -15.38 6.89
N PRO A 18 26.75 -14.80 5.79
CA PRO A 18 27.42 -13.68 5.12
C PRO A 18 27.49 -12.45 6.03
N PRO A 19 28.56 -11.63 5.93
CA PRO A 19 28.70 -10.41 6.73
C PRO A 19 27.73 -9.30 6.30
N GLY A 20 27.40 -8.39 7.22
CA GLY A 20 26.60 -7.18 6.96
C GLY A 20 25.19 -7.19 7.54
N ALA A 21 24.63 -5.99 7.75
CA ALA A 21 23.27 -5.81 8.26
C ALA A 21 22.23 -6.11 7.18
N ARG A 22 21.28 -7.02 7.46
CA ARG A 22 20.20 -7.40 6.56
C ARG A 22 18.94 -7.80 7.33
N ALA A 23 17.82 -7.90 6.62
CA ALA A 23 16.61 -8.47 7.20
C ALA A 23 16.81 -9.99 7.42
N CYS A 24 16.48 -10.47 8.61
CA CYS A 24 16.56 -11.90 8.98
C CYS A 24 15.33 -12.70 8.48
N LEU A 25 14.71 -12.27 7.38
CA LEU A 25 13.56 -12.95 6.79
C LEU A 25 14.07 -14.15 5.98
N ASP A 26 13.59 -15.35 6.29
CA ASP A 26 14.04 -16.62 5.67
C ASP A 26 15.50 -17.03 6.01
N ASP A 27 16.18 -16.27 6.87
CA ASP A 27 17.53 -16.61 7.33
C ASP A 27 17.54 -17.89 8.19
N VAL A 28 16.43 -18.22 8.87
CA VAL A 28 16.28 -19.44 9.66
C VAL A 28 14.91 -20.05 9.41
N SER A 29 14.87 -21.33 9.05
CA SER A 29 13.61 -22.04 8.86
C SER A 29 12.97 -22.47 10.18
N LEU A 30 11.66 -22.72 10.16
CA LEU A 30 10.95 -23.27 11.32
C LEU A 30 11.54 -24.62 11.76
N THR A 31 11.81 -25.50 10.80
CA THR A 31 12.40 -26.83 11.05
C THR A 31 13.76 -26.75 11.75
N GLU A 32 14.57 -25.75 11.41
CA GLU A 32 15.86 -25.54 12.08
C GLU A 32 15.69 -25.03 13.50
N CYS A 33 14.70 -24.16 13.74
CA CYS A 33 14.35 -23.74 15.09
C CYS A 33 13.88 -24.94 15.94
N GLU A 34 13.03 -25.80 15.39
CA GLU A 34 12.54 -27.01 16.07
C GLU A 34 13.70 -27.97 16.42
N ARG A 35 14.60 -28.24 15.47
CA ARG A 35 15.80 -29.07 15.71
C ARG A 35 16.78 -28.46 16.71
N ALA A 36 16.86 -27.13 16.79
CA ALA A 36 17.77 -26.43 17.70
C ALA A 36 17.26 -26.37 19.15
N ALA A 37 16.09 -26.92 19.45
CA ALA A 37 15.48 -26.97 20.77
C ALA A 37 15.39 -28.40 21.39
N PRO A 38 16.45 -29.24 21.38
CA PRO A 38 16.31 -30.64 21.78
C PRO A 38 16.18 -30.88 23.30
N GLU A 39 16.39 -29.88 24.17
CA GLU A 39 16.62 -30.12 25.62
C GLU A 39 15.61 -29.50 26.61
N ARG A 40 14.43 -29.05 26.18
CA ARG A 40 13.40 -28.59 27.15
C ARG A 40 12.05 -29.10 26.70
N ALA A 41 11.19 -29.40 27.67
CA ALA A 41 9.78 -29.76 27.51
C ALA A 41 8.99 -28.68 26.73
N LEU A 42 9.29 -28.55 25.44
CA LEU A 42 8.77 -27.56 24.53
C LEU A 42 7.98 -28.31 23.47
N SER A 43 6.67 -28.18 23.53
CA SER A 43 5.79 -28.58 22.44
C SER A 43 5.66 -27.42 21.45
N PHE A 44 5.89 -27.69 20.18
CA PHE A 44 5.64 -26.72 19.11
C PHE A 44 4.17 -26.78 18.70
N LEU A 45 3.53 -25.63 18.58
CA LEU A 45 2.20 -25.51 18.01
C LEU A 45 2.27 -24.55 16.82
N ARG A 46 1.92 -25.06 15.64
CA ARG A 46 1.69 -24.22 14.47
C ARG A 46 0.23 -23.75 14.47
N ARG A 47 0.05 -22.44 14.32
CA ARG A 47 -1.26 -21.83 14.03
C ARG A 47 -1.14 -21.03 12.76
N ASP A 48 -1.72 -21.56 11.69
CA ASP A 48 -1.90 -20.77 10.47
C ASP A 48 -3.13 -19.88 10.64
N ARG A 49 -2.99 -18.61 10.30
CA ARG A 49 -4.12 -17.69 10.18
C ARG A 49 -4.20 -17.26 8.74
N ALA A 50 -5.39 -17.34 8.16
CA ALA A 50 -5.65 -16.73 6.86
C ALA A 50 -5.32 -15.24 6.98
N PHE A 51 -4.28 -14.82 6.28
CA PHE A 51 -3.98 -13.41 6.11
C PHE A 51 -4.75 -12.94 4.87
N GLN A 52 -5.56 -11.90 5.03
CA GLN A 52 -6.24 -11.25 3.92
C GLN A 52 -5.67 -9.83 3.77
N PRO A 53 -5.19 -9.45 2.57
CA PRO A 53 -4.82 -8.07 2.26
C PRO A 53 -5.97 -7.10 2.52
N LEU A 54 -5.64 -5.85 2.86
CA LEU A 54 -6.63 -4.86 3.31
C LEU A 54 -7.73 -4.63 2.26
N PHE A 55 -7.35 -4.49 0.99
CA PHE A 55 -8.32 -4.24 -0.08
C PHE A 55 -9.21 -5.45 -0.35
N GLN A 56 -8.68 -6.67 -0.21
CA GLN A 56 -9.50 -7.88 -0.28
C GLN A 56 -10.52 -7.93 0.87
N GLN A 57 -10.14 -7.50 2.08
CA GLN A 57 -11.07 -7.37 3.21
C GLN A 57 -12.18 -6.34 2.95
N ILE A 58 -11.83 -5.20 2.33
CA ILE A 58 -12.79 -4.10 2.07
C ILE A 58 -13.77 -4.47 0.94
N LEU A 59 -13.24 -4.96 -0.18
CA LEU A 59 -14.02 -5.24 -1.39
C LEU A 59 -14.74 -6.59 -1.36
N GLY A 60 -14.25 -7.54 -0.55
CA GLY A 60 -14.80 -8.88 -0.50
C GLY A 60 -14.72 -9.57 -1.87
N PRO A 61 -15.80 -10.23 -2.33
CA PRO A 61 -15.82 -10.93 -3.61
C PRO A 61 -15.46 -10.06 -4.83
N ALA A 62 -15.79 -8.77 -4.80
CA ALA A 62 -15.51 -7.84 -5.90
C ALA A 62 -14.01 -7.60 -6.12
N PHE A 63 -13.15 -7.99 -5.17
CA PHE A 63 -11.69 -7.96 -5.37
C PHE A 63 -11.26 -8.85 -6.53
N SER A 64 -11.91 -10.00 -6.72
CA SER A 64 -11.60 -10.95 -7.78
C SER A 64 -11.98 -10.45 -9.17
N ASP A 65 -12.86 -9.45 -9.26
CA ASP A 65 -13.26 -8.83 -10.52
C ASP A 65 -12.21 -7.84 -11.04
N LEU A 66 -11.28 -7.40 -10.20
CA LEU A 66 -10.22 -6.48 -10.61
C LEU A 66 -9.26 -7.13 -11.61
N PRO A 67 -8.64 -6.36 -12.52
CA PRO A 67 -7.55 -6.86 -13.34
C PRO A 67 -6.41 -7.44 -12.49
N ALA A 68 -5.81 -8.56 -12.92
CA ALA A 68 -4.76 -9.24 -12.16
C ALA A 68 -3.57 -8.34 -11.72
N PRO A 69 -3.06 -7.40 -12.55
CA PRO A 69 -2.05 -6.44 -12.09
C PRO A 69 -2.51 -5.55 -10.93
N VAL A 70 -3.78 -5.13 -10.93
CA VAL A 70 -4.38 -4.32 -9.85
C VAL A 70 -4.57 -5.17 -8.60
N GLN A 71 -4.99 -6.43 -8.72
CA GLN A 71 -5.03 -7.35 -7.57
C GLN A 71 -3.64 -7.50 -6.93
N ARG A 72 -2.60 -7.66 -7.75
CA ARG A 72 -1.21 -7.76 -7.30
C ARG A 72 -0.69 -6.49 -6.62
N LEU A 73 -1.10 -5.31 -7.07
CA LEU A 73 -0.81 -4.03 -6.40
C LEU A 73 -1.25 -4.08 -4.94
N HIS A 74 -2.43 -4.64 -4.71
CA HIS A 74 -3.14 -4.65 -3.42
C HIS A 74 -2.94 -5.92 -2.60
N ASP A 75 -2.11 -6.86 -3.07
CA ASP A 75 -1.69 -8.05 -2.33
C ASP A 75 -0.52 -7.74 -1.38
N VAL A 76 -0.82 -6.92 -0.36
CA VAL A 76 0.17 -6.38 0.58
C VAL A 76 0.09 -7.12 1.93
N ALA A 77 0.98 -8.11 2.10
CA ALA A 77 1.10 -8.85 3.36
C ALA A 77 2.04 -8.22 4.40
N GLY A 78 3.00 -7.43 3.97
CA GLY A 78 4.01 -6.82 4.83
C GLY A 78 4.48 -5.49 4.26
N ARG A 79 5.55 -5.52 3.45
CA ARG A 79 6.03 -4.35 2.71
C ARG A 79 6.05 -4.65 1.22
N ARG A 80 5.53 -3.74 0.41
CA ARG A 80 5.64 -3.77 -1.06
C ARG A 80 6.11 -2.41 -1.54
N ASN A 81 7.01 -2.42 -2.51
CA ASN A 81 7.49 -1.21 -3.17
C ASN A 81 7.21 -1.30 -4.65
N TRP A 82 6.74 -0.20 -5.20
CA TRP A 82 6.44 -0.02 -6.61
C TRP A 82 7.13 1.23 -7.12
N THR A 83 7.63 1.19 -8.34
CA THR A 83 8.24 2.33 -9.01
C THR A 83 7.64 2.55 -10.38
N GLY A 84 7.79 3.77 -10.89
CA GLY A 84 7.31 4.11 -12.22
C GLY A 84 7.45 5.59 -12.51
N MET A 85 6.63 6.09 -13.43
CA MET A 85 6.66 7.48 -13.88
C MET A 85 5.27 8.11 -13.81
N ALA A 86 5.22 9.41 -13.52
CA ALA A 86 3.99 10.18 -13.52
C ALA A 86 4.14 11.55 -14.15
N GLU A 87 3.02 12.03 -14.68
CA GLU A 87 2.76 13.41 -15.02
C GLU A 87 1.92 14.02 -13.88
N VAL A 88 2.29 15.22 -13.43
CA VAL A 88 1.59 15.99 -12.40
C VAL A 88 1.17 17.33 -12.97
N THR A 89 -0.13 17.60 -12.96
CA THR A 89 -0.70 18.88 -13.33
C THR A 89 -1.31 19.56 -12.11
N ARG A 90 -1.05 20.87 -11.95
CA ARG A 90 -1.60 21.69 -10.85
C ARG A 90 -2.42 22.84 -11.39
N SER A 91 -3.48 23.19 -10.66
CA SER A 91 -4.20 24.43 -10.92
C SER A 91 -3.37 25.65 -10.52
N ARG A 92 -3.51 26.73 -11.30
CA ARG A 92 -2.78 28.00 -11.10
C ARG A 92 -3.42 28.89 -10.02
N GLY A 93 -4.65 28.57 -9.58
CA GLY A 93 -5.37 29.36 -8.58
C GLY A 93 -4.69 29.36 -7.20
N ILE A 94 -4.72 30.51 -6.51
CA ILE A 94 -4.06 30.69 -5.20
C ILE A 94 -4.60 29.70 -4.17
N LEU A 95 -5.93 29.55 -4.09
CA LEU A 95 -6.56 28.59 -3.17
C LEU A 95 -6.15 27.14 -3.47
N ALA A 96 -6.07 26.75 -4.75
CA ALA A 96 -5.62 25.43 -5.14
C ALA A 96 -4.16 25.17 -4.72
N ARG A 97 -3.29 26.18 -4.83
CA ARG A 97 -1.90 26.09 -4.38
C ARG A 97 -1.79 25.96 -2.85
N LEU A 98 -2.63 26.67 -2.09
CA LEU A 98 -2.66 26.54 -0.63
C LEU A 98 -3.10 25.14 -0.20
N VAL A 99 -4.18 24.62 -0.79
CA VAL A 99 -4.65 23.26 -0.52
C VAL A 99 -3.59 22.24 -0.92
N ALA A 100 -2.95 22.40 -2.09
CA ALA A 100 -1.92 21.49 -2.53
C ALA A 100 -0.68 21.47 -1.61
N ARG A 101 -0.33 22.61 -1.01
CA ARG A 101 0.71 22.70 0.02
C ARG A 101 0.28 22.03 1.33
N LEU A 102 -0.95 22.24 1.76
CA LEU A 102 -1.51 21.66 2.98
C LEU A 102 -1.47 20.12 2.96
N PHE A 103 -1.80 19.51 1.82
CA PHE A 103 -1.75 18.06 1.63
C PHE A 103 -0.37 17.54 1.19
N GLY A 104 0.60 18.43 0.97
CA GLY A 104 1.95 18.05 0.55
C GLY A 104 2.02 17.41 -0.83
N PHE A 105 1.09 17.77 -1.73
CA PHE A 105 1.09 17.23 -3.08
C PHE A 105 2.38 17.62 -3.84
N PRO A 106 2.77 16.87 -4.89
CA PRO A 106 3.96 17.19 -5.68
C PRO A 106 3.74 18.41 -6.58
N PRO A 107 4.80 19.16 -6.94
CA PRO A 107 4.76 20.23 -7.92
C PRO A 107 4.35 19.71 -9.30
N ALA A 108 3.94 20.63 -10.19
CA ALA A 108 3.65 20.25 -11.57
C ALA A 108 4.94 19.81 -12.28
N ALA A 109 4.86 18.71 -13.01
CA ALA A 109 5.96 18.11 -13.75
C ALA A 109 5.40 17.24 -14.88
N ASP A 110 5.95 17.35 -16.09
CA ASP A 110 5.48 16.54 -17.23
C ASP A 110 5.92 15.06 -17.10
N ALA A 111 7.06 14.82 -16.45
CA ALA A 111 7.55 13.50 -16.11
C ALA A 111 8.34 13.56 -14.80
N THR A 112 7.93 12.77 -13.79
CA THR A 112 8.66 12.60 -12.53
C THR A 112 8.71 11.13 -12.13
N PRO A 113 9.84 10.63 -11.61
CA PRO A 113 9.89 9.31 -11.03
C PRO A 113 8.97 9.22 -9.82
N VAL A 114 8.30 8.09 -9.68
CA VAL A 114 7.39 7.78 -8.59
C VAL A 114 7.87 6.53 -7.86
N ARG A 115 7.83 6.57 -6.53
CA ARG A 115 7.95 5.40 -5.68
C ARG A 115 6.76 5.34 -4.74
N VAL A 116 6.11 4.17 -4.67
CA VAL A 116 5.03 3.89 -3.74
C VAL A 116 5.47 2.76 -2.82
N GLU A 117 5.64 3.08 -1.54
CA GLU A 117 5.88 2.11 -0.48
C GLU A 117 4.56 1.86 0.26
N MET A 118 4.16 0.59 0.31
CA MET A 118 2.98 0.11 1.02
C MET A 118 3.44 -0.77 2.18
N VAL A 119 3.06 -0.39 3.40
CA VAL A 119 3.38 -1.15 4.61
C VAL A 119 2.11 -1.55 5.33
N ARG A 120 1.82 -2.84 5.31
CA ARG A 120 0.74 -3.45 6.06
C ARG A 120 1.17 -3.70 7.51
N ASN A 121 0.29 -3.29 8.43
CA ASN A 121 0.27 -3.79 9.81
C ASN A 121 -1.07 -4.50 10.05
N ALA A 122 -1.30 -5.01 11.26
CA ALA A 122 -2.45 -5.85 11.57
C ALA A 122 -3.81 -5.26 11.16
N GLU A 123 -4.00 -3.94 11.30
CA GLU A 123 -5.31 -3.30 11.11
C GLU A 123 -5.32 -2.25 10.00
N SER A 124 -4.16 -1.65 9.69
CA SER A 124 -4.06 -0.59 8.69
C SER A 124 -2.97 -0.87 7.66
N GLU A 125 -3.05 -0.14 6.56
CA GLU A 125 -2.00 -0.08 5.56
C GLU A 125 -1.50 1.34 5.46
N VAL A 126 -0.19 1.52 5.42
CA VAL A 126 0.44 2.84 5.35
C VAL A 126 1.05 2.98 3.98
N TRP A 127 0.60 3.99 3.24
CA TRP A 127 1.10 4.28 1.92
C TRP A 127 1.96 5.52 1.98
N THR A 128 3.18 5.41 1.46
CA THR A 128 4.11 6.51 1.31
C THR A 128 4.40 6.67 -0.17
N ARG A 129 4.01 7.82 -0.72
CA ARG A 129 4.17 8.12 -2.14
C ARG A 129 5.20 9.22 -2.29
N ASP A 130 6.23 8.96 -3.07
CA ASP A 130 7.33 9.88 -3.36
C ASP A 130 7.34 10.19 -4.86
N PHE A 131 7.20 11.47 -5.19
CA PHE A 131 7.23 11.99 -6.55
C PHE A 131 8.43 12.93 -6.68
N GLY A 132 9.53 12.42 -7.24
CA GLY A 132 10.74 13.23 -7.45
C GLY A 132 11.30 13.87 -6.17
N GLY A 133 11.20 13.20 -5.02
CA GLY A 133 11.60 13.70 -3.70
C GLY A 133 10.47 14.35 -2.89
N HIS A 134 9.30 14.58 -3.48
CA HIS A 134 8.13 15.10 -2.79
C HIS A 134 7.29 13.95 -2.21
N ARG A 135 7.37 13.79 -0.89
CA ARG A 135 6.76 12.66 -0.19
C ARG A 135 5.51 13.06 0.59
N PHE A 136 4.43 12.31 0.39
CA PHE A 136 3.24 12.37 1.23
C PHE A 136 2.80 10.97 1.63
N ARG A 137 2.13 10.87 2.78
CA ARG A 137 1.82 9.61 3.44
C ARG A 137 0.38 9.58 3.93
N SER A 138 -0.31 8.47 3.72
CA SER A 138 -1.60 8.17 4.32
C SER A 138 -1.60 6.86 5.11
N ARG A 139 -2.61 6.73 5.97
CA ARG A 139 -2.97 5.47 6.62
C ARG A 139 -4.37 5.08 6.18
N LEU A 140 -4.51 3.90 5.62
CA LEU A 140 -5.73 3.29 5.14
C LEU A 140 -6.22 2.26 6.17
N ARG A 141 -7.52 2.21 6.42
CA ARG A 141 -8.17 1.20 7.26
C ARG A 141 -9.55 0.87 6.70
N ALA A 142 -9.98 -0.37 6.88
CA ALA A 142 -11.34 -0.76 6.53
C ALA A 142 -12.34 -0.02 7.43
N ASP A 143 -13.53 0.27 6.89
CA ASP A 143 -14.67 0.67 7.72
C ASP A 143 -15.33 -0.57 8.31
N ALA A 144 -15.26 -0.72 9.63
CA ALA A 144 -15.86 -1.84 10.33
C ALA A 144 -17.40 -1.88 10.23
N THR A 145 -18.04 -0.76 9.88
CA THR A 145 -19.50 -0.61 9.85
C THR A 145 -20.10 -0.73 8.47
N ARG A 146 -19.28 -0.63 7.40
CA ARG A 146 -19.77 -0.61 6.02
C ARG A 146 -18.81 -1.32 5.07
N PRO A 147 -19.19 -2.49 4.53
CA PRO A 147 -18.45 -3.17 3.47
C PRO A 147 -18.23 -2.26 2.25
N GLY A 148 -17.12 -2.45 1.55
CA GLY A 148 -16.72 -1.63 0.40
C GLY A 148 -16.21 -0.23 0.76
N ARG A 149 -16.32 0.21 2.03
CA ARG A 149 -15.80 1.51 2.48
C ARG A 149 -14.47 1.37 3.19
N MET A 150 -13.58 2.31 2.94
CA MET A 150 -12.36 2.51 3.71
C MET A 150 -12.26 3.95 4.23
N TRP A 151 -11.39 4.12 5.21
CA TRP A 151 -10.97 5.43 5.70
C TRP A 151 -9.50 5.66 5.36
N GLU A 152 -9.20 6.79 4.73
CA GLU A 152 -7.86 7.23 4.43
C GLU A 152 -7.52 8.50 5.23
N ARG A 153 -6.57 8.37 6.14
CA ARG A 153 -6.10 9.45 7.01
C ARG A 153 -4.85 10.10 6.44
N PHE A 154 -4.91 11.42 6.25
CA PHE A 154 -3.80 12.31 5.91
C PHE A 154 -3.63 13.37 6.99
N GLY A 155 -2.66 13.19 7.89
CA GLY A 155 -2.44 14.12 9.01
C GLY A 155 -3.70 14.29 9.88
N PRO A 156 -4.27 15.52 9.99
CA PRO A 156 -5.50 15.78 10.73
C PRO A 156 -6.79 15.43 9.95
N PHE A 157 -6.67 15.10 8.67
CA PHE A 157 -7.81 14.78 7.79
C PHE A 157 -8.05 13.28 7.73
N ASP A 158 -9.31 12.85 7.72
CA ASP A 158 -9.72 11.45 7.54
C ASP A 158 -10.87 11.40 6.53
N PHE A 159 -10.71 10.68 5.43
CA PHE A 159 -11.67 10.63 4.33
C PHE A 159 -12.31 9.25 4.20
N ALA A 160 -13.63 9.19 4.15
CA ALA A 160 -14.36 7.97 3.83
C ALA A 160 -14.44 7.81 2.31
N ILE A 161 -13.99 6.67 1.82
CA ILE A 161 -13.91 6.34 0.39
C ILE A 161 -14.70 5.05 0.17
N ASP A 162 -15.71 5.09 -0.71
CA ASP A 162 -16.50 3.92 -1.08
C ASP A 162 -15.85 3.31 -2.33
N LEU A 163 -15.03 2.28 -2.17
CA LEU A 163 -14.32 1.67 -3.28
C LEU A 163 -15.30 1.05 -4.29
N GLY A 164 -15.06 1.31 -5.57
CA GLY A 164 -15.76 0.65 -6.67
C GLY A 164 -14.80 -0.23 -7.45
N ALA A 165 -15.03 -1.53 -7.48
CA ALA A 165 -14.22 -2.49 -8.23
C ALA A 165 -15.05 -3.10 -9.35
N ASP A 166 -14.45 -3.21 -10.53
CA ASP A 166 -14.99 -3.92 -11.67
C ASP A 166 -13.85 -4.43 -12.59
N GLY A 167 -14.20 -5.10 -13.68
CA GLY A 167 -13.26 -5.64 -14.67
C GLY A 167 -12.37 -4.60 -15.36
N SER A 168 -12.65 -3.31 -15.17
CA SER A 168 -11.92 -2.21 -15.76
C SER A 168 -10.95 -1.53 -14.78
N GLY A 169 -11.06 -1.82 -13.48
CA GLY A 169 -10.16 -1.31 -12.46
C GLY A 169 -10.81 -0.97 -11.11
N LEU A 170 -10.12 -0.15 -10.34
CA LEU A 170 -10.52 0.26 -8.99
C LEU A 170 -10.73 1.77 -8.91
N ALA A 171 -11.88 2.21 -8.41
CA ALA A 171 -12.24 3.61 -8.25
C ALA A 171 -12.33 4.02 -6.77
N TYR A 172 -11.94 5.27 -6.48
CA TYR A 172 -11.84 5.80 -5.11
C TYR A 172 -12.66 7.10 -4.91
N PRO A 173 -14.00 7.04 -4.99
CA PRO A 173 -14.85 8.19 -4.74
C PRO A 173 -14.89 8.54 -3.24
N VAL A 174 -14.47 9.77 -2.91
CA VAL A 174 -14.59 10.33 -1.56
C VAL A 174 -16.06 10.66 -1.28
N ARG A 175 -16.60 10.15 -0.16
CA ARG A 175 -18.00 10.32 0.25
C ARG A 175 -18.17 11.22 1.46
N ALA A 176 -17.22 11.20 2.39
CA ALA A 176 -17.23 12.05 3.57
C ALA A 176 -15.80 12.36 4.00
N GLY A 177 -15.65 13.37 4.84
CA GLY A 177 -14.35 13.78 5.36
C GLY A 177 -14.49 14.32 6.77
N ARG A 178 -13.41 14.18 7.55
CA ARG A 178 -13.28 14.75 8.88
C ARG A 178 -11.98 15.53 8.96
N CYS A 179 -11.97 16.63 9.70
CA CYS A 179 -10.78 17.38 10.08
C CYS A 179 -10.76 17.47 11.60
N LEU A 180 -9.69 16.96 12.24
CA LEU A 180 -9.58 16.91 13.70
C LEU A 180 -10.78 16.22 14.39
N GLY A 181 -11.39 15.24 13.71
CA GLY A 181 -12.56 14.50 14.19
C GLY A 181 -13.91 15.12 13.86
N LEU A 182 -13.96 16.38 13.42
CA LEU A 182 -15.19 17.07 13.04
C LEU A 182 -15.53 16.84 11.57
N PRO A 183 -16.81 16.67 11.20
CA PRO A 183 -17.21 16.47 9.81
C PRO A 183 -16.88 17.70 8.95
N ILE A 184 -16.30 17.48 7.77
CA ILE A 184 -16.03 18.53 6.80
C ILE A 184 -17.33 18.84 6.05
N PRO A 185 -17.77 20.12 6.00
CA PRO A 185 -18.93 20.51 5.22
C PRO A 185 -18.78 20.15 3.74
N GLY A 186 -19.87 19.76 3.07
CA GLY A 186 -19.83 19.28 1.68
C GLY A 186 -19.21 20.27 0.68
N VAL A 187 -19.32 21.58 0.93
CA VAL A 187 -18.70 22.63 0.10
C VAL A 187 -17.17 22.66 0.19
N LEU A 188 -16.59 22.16 1.29
CA LEU A 188 -15.16 22.03 1.53
C LEU A 188 -14.65 20.59 1.34
N LEU A 189 -15.54 19.64 1.07
CA LEU A 189 -15.16 18.25 0.89
C LEU A 189 -14.46 18.07 -0.47
N PRO A 190 -13.23 17.52 -0.52
CA PRO A 190 -12.59 17.21 -1.78
C PRO A 190 -13.36 16.12 -2.53
N ARG A 191 -13.56 16.33 -3.82
CA ARG A 191 -14.04 15.35 -4.77
C ARG A 191 -12.85 14.67 -5.41
N SER A 192 -12.86 13.35 -5.37
CA SER A 192 -11.86 12.47 -5.97
C SER A 192 -12.45 11.80 -7.20
N GLN A 193 -11.82 12.01 -8.35
CA GLN A 193 -11.97 11.17 -9.53
C GLN A 193 -10.66 10.40 -9.67
N THR A 194 -10.57 9.31 -8.92
CA THR A 194 -9.37 8.49 -8.83
C THR A 194 -9.65 7.10 -9.32
N ARG A 195 -8.80 6.60 -10.22
CA ARG A 195 -8.91 5.27 -10.80
C ARG A 195 -7.55 4.61 -10.94
N GLU A 196 -7.52 3.33 -10.64
CA GLU A 196 -6.41 2.42 -10.95
C GLU A 196 -6.88 1.45 -12.03
N ALA A 197 -6.06 1.21 -13.04
CA ALA A 197 -6.39 0.36 -14.17
C ALA A 197 -5.12 -0.33 -14.69
N VAL A 198 -5.18 -0.93 -15.88
CA VAL A 198 -4.04 -1.57 -16.54
C VAL A 198 -3.87 -0.96 -17.92
N ASP A 199 -2.63 -0.65 -18.31
CA ASP A 199 -2.33 -0.19 -19.66
C ASP A 199 -2.21 -1.35 -20.66
N THR A 200 -1.97 -1.03 -21.93
CA THR A 200 -1.78 -2.01 -23.00
C THR A 200 -0.52 -2.85 -22.84
N GLU A 201 0.43 -2.41 -22.02
CA GLU A 201 1.69 -3.13 -21.72
C GLU A 201 1.54 -4.03 -20.47
N GLY A 202 0.36 -4.04 -19.83
CA GLY A 202 0.09 -4.85 -18.65
C GLY A 202 0.55 -4.23 -17.32
N ARG A 203 1.00 -2.96 -17.34
CA ARG A 203 1.40 -2.23 -16.13
C ARG A 203 0.20 -1.65 -15.41
N VAL A 204 0.32 -1.52 -14.09
CA VAL A 204 -0.71 -0.84 -13.30
C VAL A 204 -0.64 0.64 -13.60
N THR A 205 -1.76 1.26 -13.92
CA THR A 205 -1.89 2.70 -14.10
C THR A 205 -2.69 3.31 -12.97
N PHE A 206 -2.39 4.57 -12.65
CA PHE A 206 -3.18 5.38 -11.74
C PHE A 206 -3.49 6.71 -12.40
N ASP A 207 -4.68 7.24 -12.12
CA ASP A 207 -5.12 8.58 -12.49
C ASP A 207 -5.90 9.15 -11.31
N VAL A 208 -5.29 10.10 -10.61
CA VAL A 208 -5.86 10.74 -9.43
C VAL A 208 -6.13 12.19 -9.75
N ALA A 209 -7.41 12.56 -9.89
CA ALA A 209 -7.82 13.95 -10.03
C ALA A 209 -8.58 14.42 -8.79
N LEU A 210 -8.02 15.44 -8.11
CA LEU A 210 -8.60 16.03 -6.92
C LEU A 210 -9.14 17.43 -7.23
N SER A 211 -10.36 17.69 -6.77
CA SER A 211 -11.02 18.99 -6.89
C SER A 211 -11.81 19.31 -5.63
N MET A 212 -12.16 20.56 -5.41
CA MET A 212 -13.08 20.98 -4.35
C MET A 212 -14.16 21.89 -4.94
N PRO A 213 -15.42 21.84 -4.46
CA PRO A 213 -16.50 22.65 -5.01
C PRO A 213 -16.19 24.15 -5.11
N LEU A 214 -15.59 24.73 -4.06
CA LEU A 214 -15.26 26.16 -3.99
C LEU A 214 -13.96 26.55 -4.71
N VAL A 215 -13.03 25.59 -4.89
CA VAL A 215 -11.67 25.86 -5.41
C VAL A 215 -11.53 25.44 -6.87
N GLY A 216 -12.37 24.53 -7.34
CA GLY A 216 -12.22 23.85 -8.62
C GLY A 216 -11.16 22.76 -8.57
N LYS A 217 -10.49 22.51 -9.70
CA LYS A 217 -9.41 21.52 -9.82
C LYS A 217 -8.23 21.94 -8.95
N ILE A 218 -7.64 21.00 -8.22
CA ILE A 218 -6.47 21.24 -7.35
C ILE A 218 -5.23 20.65 -8.01
N VAL A 219 -5.25 19.34 -8.21
CA VAL A 219 -4.14 18.56 -8.77
C VAL A 219 -4.72 17.38 -9.54
N ARG A 220 -4.04 17.00 -10.62
CA ARG A 220 -4.20 15.67 -11.22
C ARG A 220 -2.83 15.08 -11.44
N TYR A 221 -2.63 13.86 -10.96
CA TYR A 221 -1.42 13.10 -11.27
C TYR A 221 -1.81 11.74 -11.84
N ARG A 222 -1.15 11.37 -12.93
CA ARG A 222 -1.40 10.12 -13.65
C ARG A 222 -0.10 9.48 -14.06
N GLY A 223 -0.06 8.17 -14.11
CA GLY A 223 1.17 7.44 -14.38
C GLY A 223 0.97 5.95 -14.36
N TRP A 224 2.08 5.23 -14.35
CA TRP A 224 2.13 3.78 -14.26
C TRP A 224 3.11 3.34 -13.17
N LEU A 225 2.94 2.10 -12.71
CA LEU A 225 3.72 1.46 -11.66
C LEU A 225 4.06 0.02 -12.04
N GLU A 226 5.25 -0.40 -11.65
CA GLU A 226 5.77 -1.76 -11.71
C GLU A 226 6.36 -2.14 -10.34
N PRO A 227 6.36 -3.42 -9.97
CA PRO A 227 6.88 -3.84 -8.68
C PRO A 227 8.42 -3.83 -8.69
N ASP A 228 9.04 -3.28 -7.64
CA ASP A 228 10.52 -3.21 -7.54
C ASP A 228 11.20 -4.59 -7.51
N GLN A 229 10.47 -5.61 -7.12
CA GLN A 229 10.88 -7.00 -7.17
C GLN A 229 9.77 -7.83 -7.80
N PRO A 230 10.08 -8.84 -8.63
CA PRO A 230 9.08 -9.76 -9.13
C PRO A 230 8.33 -10.37 -7.94
N ILE A 231 7.00 -10.27 -7.98
CA ILE A 231 6.13 -10.81 -6.95
C ILE A 231 6.32 -12.33 -6.96
N ARG A 232 6.77 -12.90 -5.84
CA ARG A 232 6.99 -14.34 -5.66
C ARG A 232 5.63 -15.07 -5.72
N GLY A 233 5.16 -15.26 -6.94
CA GLY A 233 4.00 -16.04 -7.37
C GLY A 233 4.23 -16.67 -8.75
N ASP A 234 5.25 -16.22 -9.48
CA ASP A 234 5.69 -16.76 -10.77
C ASP A 234 6.79 -17.84 -10.65
N GLN A 235 7.29 -18.10 -9.45
CA GLN A 235 8.09 -19.30 -9.19
C GLN A 235 7.14 -20.37 -8.70
N ALA A 236 6.72 -21.24 -9.63
CA ALA A 236 6.21 -22.56 -9.27
C ALA A 236 7.13 -23.13 -8.19
N LEU A 237 6.57 -23.41 -7.01
CA LEU A 237 7.26 -24.20 -6.00
C LEU A 237 7.75 -25.47 -6.71
N PRO A 238 9.04 -25.81 -6.66
CA PRO A 238 9.48 -27.10 -7.17
C PRO A 238 8.66 -28.16 -6.45
N ALA A 239 7.95 -28.97 -7.24
CA ALA A 239 7.20 -30.10 -6.73
C ALA A 239 8.16 -30.93 -5.86
N SER A 240 7.82 -31.06 -4.58
CA SER A 240 8.48 -31.98 -3.65
C SER A 240 7.93 -33.38 -3.87
#